data_AF-A0A519TXW5-F1
#
_entry.id   AF-A0A519TXW5-F1
#
_cell.length_a   1.000
_cell.length_b   1.000
_cell.length_c   1.000
_cell.angle_alpha   90.00
_cell.angle_beta   90.00
_cell.angle_gamma   90.00
#
_symmetry.space_group_name_H-M   'P 1'
#
loop_
_entity.id
_entity.type
_entity.pdbx_description
1 polymer ?
#
loop_
_entity_poly.entity_id
_entity_poly.type
_entity_poly.pdbx_seq_one_letter_code
_entity_poly.pdbx_strand_id
1 'polypeptide(L)'
;MNNLFMLKLGYASPLLQFCIAMEQKPHIQIHDITQEPNGDMLIMIGAILAELRAMRNENRQLYQAIDKLLPFLEPGIEEEEMTSLQVMEYLGISERTYFRRKKDGTLKPVEVPGRDRFYKSELFEAYRESIRRGRI
;
A
#
# COMPACT_ATOMS: atom_id res chain seq x y z
N MET A 1 21.17 -7.66 -5.52
CA MET A 1 20.04 -8.02 -4.64
C MET A 1 19.54 -9.38 -5.10
N ASN A 2 19.70 -10.39 -4.25
CA ASN A 2 19.69 -11.81 -4.63
C ASN A 2 18.26 -12.34 -4.85
N ASN A 3 17.95 -12.68 -6.10
CA ASN A 3 17.39 -13.94 -6.63
C ASN A 3 16.64 -14.95 -5.71
N LEU A 4 15.91 -14.50 -4.69
CA LEU A 4 15.08 -15.42 -3.89
C LEU A 4 13.82 -15.88 -4.65
N PHE A 5 13.32 -15.08 -5.60
CA PHE A 5 12.24 -15.48 -6.52
C PHE A 5 12.70 -16.49 -7.59
N MET A 6 13.99 -16.48 -7.96
CA MET A 6 14.55 -17.37 -8.98
C MET A 6 14.81 -18.79 -8.49
N LEU A 7 14.91 -19.02 -7.17
CA LEU A 7 15.26 -20.35 -6.63
C LEU A 7 14.07 -21.33 -6.54
N LYS A 8 12.82 -20.84 -6.62
CA LYS A 8 11.61 -21.71 -6.67
C LYS A 8 11.22 -22.11 -8.08
N LEU A 9 11.53 -21.30 -9.08
CA LEU A 9 11.34 -21.63 -10.48
C LEU A 9 12.62 -22.30 -10.97
N GLY A 10 12.71 -23.61 -10.77
CA GLY A 10 13.67 -24.40 -11.55
C GLY A 10 13.52 -24.05 -13.04
N TYR A 11 14.61 -24.22 -13.80
CA TYR A 11 14.80 -23.86 -15.22
C TYR A 11 13.69 -24.29 -16.22
N ALA A 12 12.58 -24.87 -15.76
CA ALA A 12 11.42 -25.32 -16.51
C ALA A 12 10.27 -24.29 -16.63
N SER A 13 10.33 -23.11 -16.00
CA SER A 13 9.26 -22.09 -16.12
C SER A 13 9.25 -21.46 -17.53
N PRO A 14 8.18 -21.67 -18.34
CA PRO A 14 8.07 -21.07 -19.67
C PRO A 14 8.07 -19.54 -19.64
N LEU A 15 7.50 -18.92 -18.59
CA LEU A 15 7.56 -17.46 -18.41
C LEU A 15 8.97 -16.96 -18.16
N LEU A 16 9.74 -17.65 -17.32
CA LEU A 16 11.11 -17.26 -17.03
C LEU A 16 11.99 -17.37 -18.28
N GLN A 17 11.82 -18.45 -19.06
CA GLN A 17 12.50 -18.61 -20.35
C GLN A 17 12.10 -17.52 -21.36
N PHE A 18 10.82 -17.13 -21.39
CA PHE A 18 10.33 -16.04 -22.23
C PHE A 18 10.92 -14.68 -21.82
N CYS A 19 10.94 -14.34 -20.54
CA CYS A 19 11.53 -13.09 -20.05
C CYS A 19 13.03 -13.01 -20.37
N ILE A 20 13.79 -14.10 -20.14
CA ILE A 20 15.22 -14.17 -20.48
C ILE A 20 15.43 -14.02 -22.00
N ALA A 21 14.58 -14.63 -22.84
CA ALA A 21 14.65 -14.50 -24.28
C ALA A 21 14.32 -13.08 -24.80
N MET A 22 13.43 -12.36 -24.11
CA MET A 22 13.09 -10.96 -24.41
C MET A 22 14.20 -9.99 -24.00
N GLU A 23 14.94 -10.30 -22.94
CA GLU A 23 16.03 -9.48 -22.42
C GLU A 23 17.31 -9.55 -23.29
N GLN A 24 17.49 -10.63 -24.06
CA GLN A 24 18.65 -10.82 -24.94
C GLN A 24 18.47 -10.31 -26.39
N LYS A 25 17.29 -9.79 -26.78
CA LYS A 25 17.05 -9.24 -28.13
C LYS A 25 17.11 -7.70 -28.13
N PRO A 26 18.11 -7.06 -28.75
CA PRO A 26 18.10 -5.62 -28.94
C PRO A 26 17.08 -5.26 -30.03
N HIS A 27 16.09 -4.44 -29.67
CA HIS A 27 15.11 -3.81 -30.57
C HIS A 27 14.36 -4.75 -31.53
N ILE A 28 13.29 -5.38 -31.05
CA ILE A 28 12.24 -5.87 -31.95
C ILE A 28 11.62 -4.65 -32.63
N GLN A 29 11.92 -4.46 -33.91
CA GLN A 29 11.20 -3.47 -34.72
C GLN A 29 9.78 -3.98 -34.95
N ILE A 30 8.80 -3.10 -34.72
CA ILE A 30 7.34 -3.39 -34.74
C ILE A 30 6.85 -3.92 -36.11
N HIS A 31 7.70 -3.92 -37.14
CA HIS A 31 7.37 -4.37 -38.49
C HIS A 31 7.31 -5.90 -38.70
N ASP A 32 7.72 -6.73 -37.74
CA ASP A 32 7.69 -8.21 -37.86
C ASP A 32 6.44 -8.88 -37.24
N ILE A 33 5.46 -8.11 -36.74
CA ILE A 33 4.27 -8.63 -36.01
C ILE A 33 3.19 -9.20 -36.96
N THR A 34 3.45 -9.26 -38.27
CA THR A 34 2.46 -9.71 -39.28
C THR A 34 2.52 -11.20 -39.61
N GLN A 35 3.43 -11.98 -39.01
CA GLN A 35 3.43 -13.43 -39.19
C GLN A 35 2.40 -14.08 -38.25
N GLU A 36 1.46 -14.84 -38.81
CA GLU A 36 0.55 -15.65 -38.00
C GLU A 36 1.37 -16.59 -37.09
N PRO A 37 1.03 -16.68 -35.80
CA PRO A 37 1.80 -17.46 -34.85
C PRO A 37 1.78 -18.94 -35.28
N ASN A 38 2.96 -19.52 -35.46
CA ASN A 38 3.08 -20.93 -35.78
C ASN A 38 2.61 -21.82 -34.61
N GLY A 39 2.34 -23.10 -34.87
CA GLY A 39 1.78 -24.03 -33.88
C GLY A 39 2.57 -24.10 -32.57
N ASP A 40 3.91 -24.07 -32.65
CA ASP A 40 4.79 -24.12 -31.49
C ASP A 40 4.73 -22.82 -30.66
N MET A 41 4.63 -21.66 -31.31
CA MET A 41 4.46 -20.38 -30.65
C MET A 41 3.11 -20.30 -29.94
N LEU A 42 2.04 -20.85 -30.52
CA LEU A 42 0.73 -20.93 -29.86
C LEU A 42 0.76 -21.83 -28.62
N ILE A 43 1.48 -22.95 -28.66
CA ILE A 43 1.68 -23.83 -27.50
C ILE A 43 2.46 -23.10 -26.40
N MET A 44 3.54 -22.37 -26.77
CA MET A 44 4.33 -21.58 -25.83
C MET A 44 3.51 -20.45 -25.18
N ILE A 45 2.76 -19.69 -25.97
CA ILE A 45 1.85 -18.64 -25.47
C ILE A 45 0.80 -19.26 -24.54
N GLY A 46 0.24 -20.42 -24.89
CA GLY A 46 -0.70 -21.16 -24.04
C GLY A 46 -0.12 -21.54 -22.68
N ALA A 47 1.11 -22.04 -22.65
CA ALA A 47 1.82 -22.40 -21.43
C ALA A 47 2.12 -21.18 -20.53
N ILE A 48 2.61 -20.09 -21.13
CA ILE A 48 2.84 -18.79 -20.48
C ILE A 48 1.54 -18.26 -19.85
N LEU A 49 0.44 -18.27 -20.59
CA LEU A 49 -0.86 -17.80 -20.09
C LEU A 49 -1.40 -18.67 -18.94
N ALA A 50 -1.17 -19.98 -18.99
CA ALA A 50 -1.55 -20.88 -17.90
C ALA A 50 -0.76 -20.58 -16.61
N GLU A 51 0.53 -20.33 -16.73
CA GLU A 51 1.41 -19.98 -15.60
C GLU A 51 1.04 -18.60 -15.02
N LEU A 52 0.75 -17.60 -15.86
CA LEU A 52 0.24 -16.29 -15.41
C LEU A 52 -1.09 -16.42 -14.65
N ARG A 53 -1.98 -17.30 -15.11
CA ARG A 53 -3.25 -17.57 -14.41
C ARG A 53 -3.02 -18.23 -13.06
N ALA A 54 -2.08 -19.17 -12.96
CA ALA A 54 -1.72 -19.84 -11.71
C ALA A 54 -1.19 -18.82 -10.69
N MET A 55 -0.19 -18.01 -11.08
CA MET A 55 0.36 -16.97 -10.21
C MET A 55 -0.69 -15.95 -9.76
N ARG A 56 -1.59 -15.53 -10.68
CA ARG A 56 -2.71 -14.63 -10.33
C ARG A 56 -3.63 -15.26 -9.29
N ASN A 57 -3.89 -16.56 -9.37
CA ASN A 57 -4.74 -17.27 -8.43
C ASN A 57 -4.06 -17.41 -7.06
N GLU A 58 -2.75 -17.68 -7.02
CA GLU A 58 -1.95 -17.70 -5.79
C GLU A 58 -1.94 -16.34 -5.10
N ASN A 59 -1.71 -15.25 -5.86
CA ASN A 59 -1.81 -13.89 -5.33
C ASN A 59 -3.19 -13.60 -4.75
N ARG A 60 -4.26 -14.05 -5.42
CA ARG A 60 -5.63 -13.92 -4.89
C ARG A 60 -5.79 -14.66 -3.55
N GLN A 61 -5.26 -15.86 -3.43
CA GLN A 61 -5.32 -16.63 -2.18
C GLN A 61 -4.52 -15.95 -1.08
N LEU A 62 -3.36 -15.35 -1.40
CA LEU A 62 -2.55 -14.59 -0.45
C LEU A 62 -3.32 -13.36 0.05
N TYR A 63 -3.94 -12.57 -0.83
CA TYR A 63 -4.76 -11.43 -0.42
C TYR A 63 -5.95 -11.86 0.44
N GLN A 64 -6.63 -12.96 0.09
CA GLN A 64 -7.72 -13.50 0.91
C GLN A 64 -7.25 -14.00 2.28
N ALA A 65 -6.04 -14.53 2.38
CA ALA A 65 -5.45 -14.91 3.66
C ALA A 65 -5.07 -13.68 4.49
N ILE A 66 -4.51 -12.65 3.86
CA ILE A 66 -4.22 -11.36 4.50
C ILE A 66 -5.51 -10.75 5.04
N ASP A 67 -6.58 -10.67 4.27
CA ASP A 67 -7.87 -10.11 4.73
C ASP A 67 -8.43 -10.84 5.96
N LYS A 68 -8.21 -12.17 6.05
CA LYS A 68 -8.61 -12.97 7.22
C LYS A 68 -7.71 -12.78 8.43
N LEU A 69 -6.44 -12.45 8.19
CA LEU A 69 -5.43 -12.25 9.23
C LEU A 69 -5.34 -10.80 9.70
N LEU A 70 -5.78 -9.84 8.87
CA LEU A 70 -5.79 -8.40 9.15
C LEU A 70 -6.47 -8.08 10.50
N PRO A 71 -7.63 -8.68 10.86
CA PRO A 71 -8.26 -8.44 12.15
C PRO A 71 -7.45 -8.92 13.37
N PHE A 72 -6.49 -9.83 13.17
CA PHE A 72 -5.63 -10.37 14.24
C PHE A 72 -4.29 -9.62 14.35
N LEU A 73 -3.95 -8.83 13.33
CA LEU A 73 -2.80 -7.92 13.32
C LEU A 73 -3.20 -6.47 13.70
N GLU A 74 -4.50 -6.17 13.65
CA GLU A 74 -5.12 -4.96 14.22
C GLU A 74 -5.94 -5.24 15.51
N PRO A 75 -5.43 -5.97 16.53
CA PRO A 75 -6.09 -6.01 17.83
C PRO A 75 -5.87 -4.64 18.48
N GLY A 76 -6.76 -3.68 18.21
CA GLY A 76 -6.76 -2.37 18.85
C GLY A 76 -5.39 -1.70 18.80
N ILE A 77 -5.08 -0.99 17.71
CA ILE A 77 -4.25 0.20 17.89
C ILE A 77 -5.06 1.03 18.90
N GLU A 78 -4.73 0.95 20.19
CA GLU A 78 -5.27 1.84 21.19
C GLU A 78 -4.89 3.22 20.68
N GLU A 79 -5.84 3.86 19.98
CA GLU A 79 -5.61 5.18 19.44
C GLU A 79 -5.34 6.05 20.65
N GLU A 80 -4.10 6.54 20.73
CA GLU A 80 -3.65 7.31 21.89
C GLU A 80 -4.62 8.49 22.09
N GLU A 81 -5.44 8.40 23.13
CA GLU A 81 -6.39 9.45 23.48
C GLU A 81 -5.64 10.61 24.11
N MET A 82 -5.82 11.80 23.54
CA MET A 82 -5.21 13.03 23.99
C MET A 82 -6.28 13.94 24.61
N THR A 83 -5.97 14.47 25.79
CA THR A 83 -6.69 15.60 26.39
C THR A 83 -6.46 16.88 25.61
N SER A 84 -7.31 17.89 25.78
CA SER A 84 -7.10 19.23 25.20
C SER A 84 -5.71 19.81 25.49
N LEU A 85 -5.18 19.58 26.71
CA LEU A 85 -3.85 20.05 27.09
C LEU A 85 -2.75 19.36 26.28
N GLN A 86 -2.82 18.04 26.18
CA GLN A 86 -1.88 17.26 25.37
C GLN A 86 -1.97 17.63 23.88
N VAL A 87 -3.17 17.92 23.36
CA VAL A 87 -3.33 18.38 21.97
C VAL A 87 -2.66 19.74 21.75
N MET A 88 -2.78 20.66 22.70
CA MET A 88 -2.13 21.97 22.60
C MET A 88 -0.60 21.85 22.57
N GLU A 89 -0.05 21.03 23.45
CA GLU A 89 1.38 20.72 23.51
C GLU A 89 1.84 20.01 22.22
N TYR A 90 1.11 18.98 21.82
CA TYR A 90 1.42 18.18 20.63
C TYR A 90 1.38 18.97 19.32
N LEU A 91 0.52 19.99 19.22
CA LEU A 91 0.41 20.85 18.05
C LEU A 91 1.21 22.16 18.17
N GLY A 92 1.83 22.42 19.32
CA GLY A 92 2.53 23.68 19.61
C GLY A 92 1.62 24.91 19.50
N ILE A 93 0.34 24.78 19.90
CA ILE A 93 -0.66 25.86 19.78
C ILE A 93 -1.10 26.41 21.13
N SER A 94 -1.46 27.69 21.15
CA SER A 94 -2.06 28.32 22.33
C SER A 94 -3.54 27.93 22.52
N GLU A 95 -4.02 28.07 23.74
CA GLU A 95 -5.42 27.83 24.13
C GLU A 95 -6.43 28.62 23.27
N ARG A 96 -6.13 29.89 22.96
CA ARG A 96 -6.96 30.69 22.04
C ARG A 96 -7.05 30.08 20.64
N THR A 97 -5.94 29.51 20.14
CA THR A 97 -5.89 28.85 18.84
C THR A 97 -6.65 27.54 18.87
N TYR A 98 -6.54 26.78 19.97
CA TYR A 98 -7.31 25.57 20.21
C TYR A 98 -8.82 25.85 20.17
N PHE A 99 -9.33 26.81 20.96
CA PHE A 99 -10.76 27.14 20.96
C PHE A 99 -11.26 27.65 19.62
N ARG A 100 -10.47 28.45 18.90
CA ARG A 100 -10.82 28.89 17.54
C ARG A 100 -10.97 27.68 16.60
N ARG A 101 -10.01 26.75 16.63
CA ARG A 101 -10.01 25.54 15.79
C ARG A 101 -11.09 24.54 16.16
N LYS A 102 -11.47 24.49 17.44
CA LYS A 102 -12.63 23.72 17.88
C LYS A 102 -13.92 24.33 17.33
N LYS A 103 -14.06 25.66 17.41
CA LYS A 103 -15.25 26.39 16.93
C LYS A 103 -15.41 26.34 15.41
N ASP A 104 -14.31 26.42 14.66
CA ASP A 104 -14.33 26.34 13.20
C ASP A 104 -14.43 24.89 12.66
N GLY A 105 -14.34 23.89 13.55
CA GLY A 105 -14.48 22.47 13.22
C GLY A 105 -13.21 21.81 12.67
N THR A 106 -12.06 22.51 12.67
CA THR A 106 -10.76 21.95 12.29
C THR A 106 -10.27 20.92 13.32
N LEU A 107 -10.56 21.14 14.60
CA LEU A 107 -10.36 20.17 15.67
C LEU A 107 -11.72 19.65 16.12
N LYS A 108 -11.94 18.34 15.98
CA LYS A 108 -13.19 17.67 16.34
C LYS A 108 -12.97 16.76 17.53
N PRO A 109 -13.23 17.22 18.77
CA PRO A 109 -13.17 16.33 19.90
C PRO A 109 -14.31 15.32 19.86
N VAL A 110 -14.05 14.13 20.36
CA VAL A 110 -15.07 13.19 20.79
C VAL A 110 -15.68 13.76 22.07
N GLU A 111 -16.99 14.03 22.03
CA GLU A 111 -17.72 14.56 23.17
C GLU A 111 -17.95 13.45 24.20
N VAL A 112 -17.08 13.42 25.21
CA VAL A 112 -17.23 12.54 26.37
C VAL A 112 -17.81 13.38 27.52
N PRO A 113 -18.72 12.84 28.36
CA PRO A 113 -19.30 13.61 29.46
C PRO A 113 -18.24 14.31 30.31
N GLY A 114 -18.20 15.64 30.23
CA GLY A 114 -17.32 16.50 31.02
C GLY A 114 -15.92 16.78 30.47
N ARG A 115 -15.47 16.16 29.36
CA ARG A 115 -14.14 16.46 28.76
C ARG A 115 -14.09 16.23 27.25
N ASP A 116 -13.28 17.04 26.58
CA ASP A 116 -12.87 16.81 25.19
C ASP A 116 -11.79 15.71 25.13
N ARG A 117 -11.98 14.74 24.23
CA ARG A 117 -10.97 13.74 23.87
C ARG A 117 -10.67 13.79 22.39
N PHE A 118 -9.43 13.52 22.01
CA PHE A 118 -9.02 13.41 20.62
C PHE A 118 -8.23 12.14 20.42
N TYR A 119 -8.42 11.50 19.28
CA TYR A 119 -7.51 10.44 18.87
C TYR A 119 -6.32 11.06 18.13
N LYS A 120 -5.11 10.62 18.48
CA LYS A 120 -3.88 11.14 17.87
C LYS A 120 -3.85 10.97 16.35
N SER A 121 -4.49 9.93 15.81
CA SER A 121 -4.66 9.67 14.38
C SER A 121 -5.40 10.83 13.68
N GLU A 122 -6.47 11.34 14.28
CA GLU A 122 -7.27 12.44 13.74
C GLU A 122 -6.52 13.78 13.74
N LEU A 123 -5.50 13.93 14.60
CA LEU A 123 -4.68 15.13 14.70
C LEU A 123 -3.56 15.18 13.66
N PHE A 124 -3.37 14.14 12.85
CA PHE A 124 -2.24 14.02 11.93
C PHE A 124 -2.13 15.19 10.95
N GLU A 125 -3.24 15.60 10.33
CA GLU A 125 -3.24 16.73 9.39
C GLU A 125 -2.96 18.07 10.10
N ALA A 126 -3.51 18.27 11.30
CA ALA A 126 -3.23 19.45 12.11
C ALA A 126 -1.77 19.51 12.59
N TYR A 127 -1.16 18.36 12.84
CA TYR A 127 0.24 18.21 13.20
C TYR A 127 1.15 18.57 12.03
N ARG A 128 0.90 18.01 10.84
CA ARG A 128 1.62 18.37 9.61
C ARG A 128 1.55 19.87 9.30
N GLU A 129 0.38 20.48 9.49
CA GLU A 129 0.20 21.92 9.31
C GLU A 129 0.92 22.76 10.38
N SER A 130 1.25 22.16 11.53
CA SER A 130 2.05 22.79 12.58
C SER A 130 3.54 22.74 12.29
N ILE A 131 4.03 21.61 11.77
CA ILE A 131 5.39 21.50 11.21
C ILE A 131 5.56 22.50 10.05
N ARG A 132 4.64 22.52 9.09
CA ARG A 132 4.72 23.43 7.92
C ARG A 132 4.81 24.91 8.31
N ARG A 133 4.21 25.29 9.43
CA ARG A 133 4.21 26.66 9.95
C ARG A 133 5.34 26.92 10.96
N GLY A 134 6.19 25.94 11.26
CA GLY A 134 7.31 26.07 12.18
C GLY A 134 6.90 26.26 13.65
N ARG A 135 5.75 25.71 14.06
CA ARG A 135 5.36 25.68 15.49
C ARG A 135 6.07 24.56 16.26
N ILE A 136 6.42 23.50 15.55
CA ILE A 136 7.14 22.31 15.97
C ILE A 136 8.20 22.10 14.91
#